data_AF-A0A843FBW2-F1
#
_entry.id   AF-A0A843FBW2-F1
#
_cell.length_a   1.000
_cell.length_b   1.000
_cell.length_c   1.000
_cell.angle_alpha   90.00
_cell.angle_beta   90.00
_cell.angle_gamma   90.00
#
_symmetry.space_group_name_H-M   'P 1'
#
loop_
_entity.id
_entity.type
_entity.pdbx_description
1 polymer ?
#
loop_
_entity_poly.entity_id
_entity_poly.type
_entity_poly.pdbx_seq_one_letter_code
_entity_poly.pdbx_strand_id
1 'polypeptide(L)'
;MPSAKDDTITSTAAKKSIAEDLAKKQREISVTEFFEKNKHILGFDSRAKSLLMGIKEAVDNSLDACEEANILPDIYVRIDDLGEDEYRIIEEDNGPGIVHKMIPNVFGRLLFGSRFHALRQSRGQQGIGISATIMYGNITTGKAAHVKSMIEGDVARQMDIVIDTKTNRPVVSNDTAFIWEGKEHGTYIEYYIAGKYMNGKQSVYEYLKNTAIVNPHARITFVDPKGNTFVF
;
A
#
# COMPACT_ATOMS: atom_id res chain seq x y z
N MET A 1 -2.80 54.71 69.59
CA MET A 1 -3.96 53.87 69.16
C MET A 1 -4.93 54.76 68.39
N PRO A 2 -5.65 54.32 67.33
CA PRO A 2 -5.52 53.09 66.52
C PRO A 2 -5.51 53.34 64.97
N SER A 3 -5.38 52.26 64.18
CA SER A 3 -5.83 52.05 62.77
C SER A 3 -5.02 52.71 61.63
N ALA A 4 -4.62 52.05 60.52
CA ALA A 4 -5.10 50.84 59.86
C ALA A 4 -3.97 50.13 59.08
N LYS A 5 -4.07 48.79 58.99
CA LYS A 5 -3.40 47.95 57.98
C LYS A 5 -4.35 47.85 56.77
N ASP A 6 -3.79 47.87 55.57
CA ASP A 6 -4.31 47.31 54.30
C ASP A 6 -3.28 47.68 53.21
N ASP A 7 -2.93 46.87 52.22
CA ASP A 7 -3.18 45.47 51.99
C ASP A 7 -2.16 45.04 50.93
N THR A 8 -1.55 43.88 51.13
CA THR A 8 -0.57 43.28 50.22
C THR A 8 -1.23 42.87 48.91
N ILE A 9 -0.93 43.57 47.81
CA ILE A 9 -1.22 43.11 46.45
C ILE A 9 -0.37 41.87 46.18
N THR A 10 -0.96 40.70 46.41
CA THR A 10 -0.33 39.41 46.13
C THR A 10 -0.50 39.11 44.64
N SER A 11 0.64 39.03 43.95
CA SER A 11 0.81 38.52 42.60
C SER A 11 0.03 37.22 42.38
N THR A 12 -1.02 37.28 41.56
CA THR A 12 -1.67 36.11 40.98
C THR A 12 -0.79 35.56 39.86
N ALA A 13 0.11 34.64 40.22
CA ALA A 13 0.73 33.75 39.24
C ALA A 13 -0.38 33.00 38.50
N ALA A 14 -0.61 33.38 37.25
CA ALA A 14 -1.58 32.75 36.37
C ALA A 14 -1.31 31.24 36.31
N LYS A 15 -2.22 30.44 36.87
CA LYS A 15 -2.27 29.00 36.67
C LYS A 15 -2.27 28.75 35.16
N LYS A 16 -1.20 28.14 34.64
CA LYS A 16 -1.18 27.55 33.28
C LYS A 16 -2.50 26.84 33.03
N SER A 17 -3.16 27.16 31.93
CA SER A 17 -4.50 26.65 31.71
C SER A 17 -4.43 25.14 31.43
N ILE A 18 -5.41 24.38 31.93
CA ILE A 18 -5.55 22.95 31.66
C ILE A 18 -5.57 22.69 30.14
N ALA A 19 -6.03 23.66 29.34
CA ALA A 19 -6.01 23.63 27.89
C ALA A 19 -4.58 23.66 27.30
N GLU A 20 -3.65 24.44 27.86
CA GLU A 20 -2.25 24.47 27.44
C GLU A 20 -1.53 23.15 27.76
N ASP A 21 -1.86 22.53 28.90
CA ASP A 21 -1.30 21.24 29.28
C ASP A 21 -1.92 20.07 28.49
N LEU A 22 -3.19 20.17 28.09
CA LEU A 22 -3.84 19.24 27.15
C LEU A 22 -3.28 19.38 25.74
N ALA A 23 -3.04 20.62 25.27
CA ALA A 23 -2.46 20.88 23.95
C ALA A 23 -1.03 20.31 23.85
N LYS A 24 -0.21 20.42 24.91
CA LYS A 24 1.14 19.80 24.96
C LYS A 24 1.13 18.27 24.91
N LYS A 25 0.00 17.63 25.23
CA LYS A 25 -0.15 16.17 25.14
C LYS A 25 -0.58 15.72 23.75
N GLN A 26 -1.01 16.63 22.87
CA GLN A 26 -1.28 16.29 21.48
C GLN A 26 0.04 16.03 20.77
N ARG A 27 0.18 14.81 20.24
CA ARG A 27 1.29 14.40 19.38
C ARG A 27 0.71 13.92 18.08
N GLU A 28 1.31 14.32 16.96
CA GLU A 28 1.04 13.65 15.70
C GLU A 28 1.55 12.20 15.80
N ILE A 29 0.64 11.26 15.53
CA ILE A 29 1.00 9.85 15.41
C ILE A 29 1.62 9.66 14.04
N SER A 30 2.85 9.14 14.01
CA SER A 30 3.45 8.74 12.74
C SER A 30 2.58 7.65 12.09
N VAL A 31 2.63 7.56 10.77
CA VAL A 31 1.82 6.58 10.05
C VAL A 31 2.24 5.15 10.41
N THR A 32 3.49 4.94 10.80
CA THR A 32 3.93 3.65 11.33
C THR A 32 3.45 3.37 12.74
N GLU A 33 3.37 4.37 13.62
CA GLU A 33 2.74 4.16 14.93
C GLU A 33 1.25 3.84 14.78
N PHE A 34 0.57 4.46 13.80
CA PHE A 34 -0.78 4.09 13.41
C PHE A 34 -0.81 2.65 12.85
N PHE A 35 0.08 2.30 11.93
CA PHE A 35 0.15 0.98 11.31
C PHE A 35 0.42 -0.12 12.34
N GLU A 36 1.40 0.06 13.23
CA GLU A 36 1.77 -0.90 14.28
C GLU A 36 0.65 -1.12 15.29
N LYS A 37 -0.02 -0.04 15.72
CA LYS A 37 -1.15 -0.12 16.65
C LYS A 37 -2.40 -0.70 15.98
N ASN A 38 -2.54 -0.58 14.66
CA ASN A 38 -3.76 -0.93 13.92
C ASN A 38 -3.55 -1.99 12.83
N LYS A 39 -2.52 -2.86 12.94
CA LYS A 39 -2.25 -3.94 11.96
C LYS A 39 -3.51 -4.75 11.62
N HIS A 40 -4.36 -4.99 12.62
CA HIS A 40 -5.62 -5.71 12.46
C HIS A 40 -6.66 -4.98 11.61
N ILE A 41 -6.72 -3.65 11.69
CA ILE A 41 -7.63 -2.82 10.88
C ILE A 41 -7.22 -2.85 9.41
N LEU A 42 -5.92 -2.96 9.15
CA LEU A 42 -5.34 -2.96 7.81
C LEU A 42 -5.25 -4.36 7.18
N GLY A 43 -5.67 -5.43 7.88
CA GLY A 43 -5.64 -6.80 7.37
C GLY A 43 -4.32 -7.54 7.52
N PHE A 44 -3.36 -6.99 8.29
CA PHE A 44 -2.03 -7.55 8.54
C PHE A 44 -1.90 -8.16 9.94
N ASP A 45 -2.99 -8.73 10.47
CA ASP A 45 -3.09 -9.36 11.80
C ASP A 45 -2.35 -10.70 11.90
N SER A 46 -2.16 -11.40 10.80
CA SER A 46 -1.43 -12.68 10.74
C SER A 46 -0.60 -12.80 9.48
N ARG A 47 0.46 -13.62 9.52
CA ARG A 47 1.35 -13.85 8.36
C ARG A 47 0.62 -14.37 7.12
N ALA A 48 -0.37 -15.24 7.30
CA ALA A 48 -1.16 -15.76 6.19
C ALA A 48 -2.09 -14.71 5.57
N LYS A 49 -2.80 -13.96 6.42
CA LYS A 49 -3.68 -12.87 5.95
C LYS A 49 -2.89 -11.73 5.31
N SER A 50 -1.70 -11.42 5.82
CA SER A 50 -0.82 -10.39 5.26
C SER A 50 -0.44 -10.67 3.81
N LEU A 51 -0.08 -11.93 3.51
CA LEU A 51 0.24 -12.36 2.14
C LEU A 51 -0.99 -12.27 1.24
N LEU A 52 -2.13 -12.81 1.68
CA LEU A 52 -3.37 -12.77 0.91
C LEU A 52 -3.84 -11.32 0.66
N MET A 53 -3.75 -10.46 1.68
CA MET A 53 -4.17 -9.07 1.60
C MET A 53 -3.34 -8.30 0.58
N GLY A 54 -2.01 -8.48 0.60
CA GLY A 54 -1.15 -7.82 -0.38
C GLY A 54 -1.52 -8.15 -1.82
N ILE A 55 -1.75 -9.43 -2.10
CA ILE A 55 -2.15 -9.89 -3.44
C ILE A 55 -3.55 -9.40 -3.79
N LYS A 56 -4.49 -9.43 -2.84
CA LYS A 56 -5.84 -8.92 -3.07
C LYS A 56 -5.83 -7.45 -3.46
N GLU A 57 -5.10 -6.61 -2.71
CA GLU A 57 -5.08 -5.17 -2.96
C GLU A 57 -4.37 -4.82 -4.27
N ALA A 58 -3.38 -5.60 -4.66
CA ALA A 58 -2.71 -5.44 -5.95
C ALA A 58 -3.66 -5.85 -7.10
N VAL A 59 -4.20 -7.07 -7.09
CA VAL A 59 -5.14 -7.58 -8.10
C VAL A 59 -6.39 -6.70 -8.25
N ASP A 60 -6.98 -6.26 -7.13
CA ASP A 60 -8.15 -5.35 -7.18
C ASP A 60 -7.79 -4.02 -7.84
N ASN A 61 -6.57 -3.49 -7.65
CA ASN A 61 -6.12 -2.27 -8.32
C ASN A 61 -5.91 -2.48 -9.81
N SER A 62 -5.31 -3.60 -10.23
CA SER A 62 -5.14 -3.93 -11.64
C SER A 62 -6.47 -4.12 -12.36
N LEU A 63 -7.43 -4.83 -11.74
CA LEU A 63 -8.79 -4.97 -12.27
C LEU A 63 -9.47 -3.61 -12.44
N ASP A 64 -9.50 -2.81 -11.36
CA ASP A 64 -10.12 -1.48 -11.41
C ASP A 64 -9.45 -0.60 -12.49
N ALA A 65 -8.11 -0.64 -12.62
CA ALA A 65 -7.38 0.16 -13.61
C ALA A 65 -7.69 -0.25 -15.06
N CYS A 66 -7.79 -1.55 -15.33
CA CYS A 66 -8.17 -2.07 -16.64
C CYS A 66 -9.63 -1.71 -16.98
N GLU A 67 -10.55 -1.92 -16.04
CA GLU A 67 -11.97 -1.60 -16.20
C GLU A 67 -12.20 -0.10 -16.43
N GLU A 68 -11.51 0.77 -15.69
CA GLU A 68 -11.56 2.24 -15.86
C GLU A 68 -11.09 2.67 -17.27
N ALA A 69 -10.14 1.94 -17.86
CA ALA A 69 -9.60 2.20 -19.19
C ALA A 69 -10.33 1.45 -20.31
N ASN A 70 -11.36 0.65 -20.02
CA ASN A 70 -12.01 -0.27 -20.96
C ASN A 70 -11.05 -1.27 -21.64
N ILE A 71 -10.05 -1.74 -20.89
CA ILE A 71 -9.09 -2.77 -21.32
C ILE A 71 -9.54 -4.10 -20.71
N LEU A 72 -9.52 -5.18 -21.50
CA LEU A 72 -9.74 -6.53 -20.98
C LEU A 72 -8.55 -6.91 -20.09
N PRO A 73 -8.75 -7.16 -18.77
CA PRO A 73 -7.64 -7.40 -17.86
C PRO A 73 -6.90 -8.71 -18.20
N ASP A 74 -5.59 -8.62 -18.37
CA ASP A 74 -4.66 -9.75 -18.36
C ASP A 74 -3.66 -9.50 -17.21
N ILE A 75 -3.86 -10.23 -16.11
CA ILE A 75 -3.13 -10.04 -14.86
C ILE A 75 -2.25 -11.26 -14.61
N TYR A 76 -0.97 -11.01 -14.39
CA TYR A 76 0.00 -12.01 -13.99
C TYR A 76 0.35 -11.84 -12.52
N VAL A 77 0.24 -12.92 -11.73
CA VAL A 77 0.60 -12.97 -10.32
C VAL A 77 1.58 -14.10 -10.10
N ARG A 78 2.70 -13.83 -9.45
CA ARG A 78 3.69 -14.84 -9.06
C ARG A 78 4.12 -14.66 -7.62
N ILE A 79 4.27 -15.78 -6.92
CA ILE A 79 4.83 -15.80 -5.57
C ILE A 79 6.05 -16.70 -5.59
N ASP A 80 7.20 -16.18 -5.18
CA ASP A 80 8.41 -16.94 -4.94
C ASP A 80 8.64 -17.09 -3.42
N ASP A 81 8.93 -18.31 -2.95
CA ASP A 81 9.37 -18.56 -1.57
C ASP A 81 10.87 -18.26 -1.45
N LEU A 82 11.23 -17.34 -0.57
CA LEU A 82 12.62 -16.96 -0.32
C LEU A 82 13.21 -17.64 0.94
N GLY A 83 12.43 -18.46 1.64
CA GLY A 83 12.77 -19.02 2.93
C GLY A 83 12.47 -18.07 4.10
N GLU A 84 12.62 -18.56 5.33
CA GLU A 84 12.45 -17.77 6.57
C GLU A 84 11.10 -17.05 6.71
N ASP A 85 10.01 -17.67 6.24
CA ASP A 85 8.68 -17.05 6.17
C ASP A 85 8.66 -15.77 5.29
N GLU A 86 9.59 -15.59 4.35
CA GLU A 86 9.64 -14.46 3.43
C GLU A 86 9.24 -14.86 2.00
N TYR A 87 8.38 -14.05 1.38
CA TYR A 87 7.92 -14.25 0.02
C TYR A 87 8.18 -13.01 -0.84
N ARG A 88 8.58 -13.24 -2.09
CA ARG A 88 8.57 -12.22 -3.15
C ARG A 88 7.30 -12.38 -3.96
N ILE A 89 6.57 -11.28 -4.11
CA ILE A 89 5.34 -11.22 -4.89
C ILE A 89 5.63 -10.34 -6.09
N ILE A 90 5.25 -10.83 -7.26
CA ILE A 90 5.29 -10.11 -8.53
C ILE A 90 3.86 -10.04 -9.04
N GLU A 91 3.43 -8.85 -9.41
CA GLU A 91 2.19 -8.63 -10.12
C GLU A 91 2.43 -7.75 -11.34
N GLU A 92 1.81 -8.11 -12.45
CA GLU A 92 1.86 -7.33 -13.68
C GLU A 92 0.47 -7.30 -14.32
N ASP A 93 0.07 -6.13 -14.79
CA ASP A 93 -1.17 -5.93 -15.55
C ASP A 93 -0.91 -5.26 -16.90
N ASN A 94 -1.88 -5.43 -17.79
CA ASN A 94 -1.98 -4.71 -19.06
C ASN A 94 -2.86 -3.45 -18.95
N GLY A 95 -2.98 -2.86 -17.77
CA GLY A 95 -3.76 -1.63 -17.58
C GLY A 95 -3.15 -0.41 -18.27
N PRO A 96 -3.72 0.79 -18.11
CA PRO A 96 -3.25 2.01 -18.77
C PRO A 96 -1.87 2.48 -18.29
N GLY A 97 -1.32 1.86 -17.25
CA GLY A 97 -0.13 2.31 -16.54
C GLY A 97 -0.38 3.52 -15.65
N ILE A 98 0.69 3.97 -15.02
CA ILE A 98 0.72 5.09 -14.08
C ILE A 98 1.72 6.13 -14.57
N VAL A 99 1.26 7.38 -14.65
CA VAL A 99 2.09 8.54 -15.00
C VAL A 99 3.30 8.61 -14.07
N HIS A 100 4.50 8.76 -14.63
CA HIS A 100 5.79 8.73 -13.93
C HIS A 100 5.81 9.50 -12.60
N LYS A 101 5.35 10.76 -12.62
CA LYS A 101 5.32 11.64 -11.43
C LYS A 101 4.42 11.14 -10.30
N MET A 102 3.46 10.28 -10.60
CA MET A 102 2.49 9.75 -9.65
C MET A 102 2.95 8.44 -9.00
N ILE A 103 3.80 7.67 -9.68
CA ILE A 103 4.27 6.35 -9.22
C ILE A 103 4.76 6.40 -7.75
N PRO A 104 5.65 7.34 -7.34
CA PRO A 104 6.12 7.37 -5.96
C PRO A 104 4.99 7.55 -4.94
N ASN A 105 3.99 8.37 -5.25
CA ASN A 105 2.92 8.64 -4.30
C ASN A 105 1.86 7.53 -4.28
N VAL A 106 1.59 6.87 -5.42
CA VAL A 106 0.65 5.74 -5.47
C VAL A 106 1.11 4.58 -4.61
N PHE A 107 2.41 4.29 -4.63
CA PHE A 107 2.99 3.13 -3.94
C PHE A 107 3.64 3.48 -2.60
N GLY A 108 4.11 4.71 -2.42
CA GLY A 108 4.93 5.10 -1.28
C GLY A 108 4.30 6.13 -0.34
N ARG A 109 3.00 6.42 -0.50
CA ARG A 109 2.26 7.32 0.39
C ARG A 109 0.93 6.69 0.80
N LEU A 110 0.75 6.50 2.10
CA LEU A 110 -0.53 6.05 2.64
C LEU A 110 -1.56 7.18 2.59
N LEU A 111 -2.83 6.80 2.40
CA LEU A 111 -3.97 7.72 2.24
C LEU A 111 -3.79 8.66 1.04
N PHE A 112 -3.13 8.17 -0.01
CA PHE A 112 -2.95 8.87 -1.27
C PHE A 112 -3.61 8.07 -2.39
N GLY A 113 -4.58 8.67 -3.07
CA GLY A 113 -5.27 8.01 -4.17
C GLY A 113 -6.28 8.94 -4.84
N SER A 114 -6.53 8.68 -6.12
CA SER A 114 -7.56 9.37 -6.92
C SER A 114 -8.98 9.06 -6.44
N ARG A 115 -9.16 7.96 -5.69
CA ARG A 115 -10.47 7.39 -5.31
C ARG A 115 -11.12 8.01 -4.07
N PHE A 116 -10.45 8.95 -3.38
CA PHE A 116 -11.03 9.64 -2.21
C PHE A 116 -12.17 10.62 -2.54
N HIS A 117 -12.25 11.09 -3.78
CA HIS A 117 -13.20 12.11 -4.21
C HIS A 117 -14.12 11.63 -5.34
N ALA A 118 -13.96 10.38 -5.80
CA ALA A 118 -14.76 9.82 -6.87
C ALA A 118 -16.04 9.17 -6.31
N LEU A 119 -17.21 9.68 -6.71
CA LEU A 119 -18.51 9.05 -6.45
C LEU A 119 -18.73 7.89 -7.45
N ARG A 120 -17.94 6.82 -7.34
CA ARG A 120 -18.08 5.59 -8.14
C ARG A 120 -17.78 4.35 -7.29
N GLN A 121 -18.57 3.29 -7.53
CA GLN A 121 -18.32 1.98 -6.93
C GLN A 121 -17.06 1.38 -7.59
N SER A 122 -16.01 1.18 -6.82
CA SER A 122 -14.77 0.50 -7.19
C SER A 122 -14.38 -0.47 -6.08
N ARG A 123 -13.48 -1.42 -6.33
CA ARG A 123 -13.05 -2.41 -5.32
C ARG A 123 -12.21 -1.75 -4.22
N GLY A 124 -11.42 -0.73 -4.56
CA GLY A 124 -10.62 0.07 -3.62
C GLY A 124 -11.25 1.40 -3.20
N GLN A 125 -11.78 1.50 -1.97
CA GLN A 125 -12.44 2.74 -1.49
C GLN A 125 -11.57 3.60 -0.55
N GLN A 126 -10.57 3.01 0.11
CA GLN A 126 -9.89 3.63 1.26
C GLN A 126 -8.54 4.29 0.92
N GLY A 127 -7.97 4.09 -0.28
CA GLY A 127 -6.69 4.68 -0.70
C GLY A 127 -5.49 4.29 0.17
N ILE A 128 -5.56 3.10 0.79
CA ILE A 128 -4.54 2.52 1.69
C ILE A 128 -3.91 1.25 1.13
N GLY A 129 -4.58 0.54 0.21
CA GLY A 129 -4.32 -0.87 -0.07
C GLY A 129 -2.88 -1.22 -0.41
N ILE A 130 -2.40 -0.74 -1.56
CA ILE A 130 -1.07 -1.13 -2.05
C ILE A 130 0.07 -0.47 -1.25
N SER A 131 -0.08 0.79 -0.83
CA SER A 131 0.89 1.47 0.03
C SER A 131 1.03 0.80 1.41
N ALA A 132 -0.06 0.26 1.97
CA ALA A 132 -0.02 -0.50 3.23
C ALA A 132 0.72 -1.82 3.06
N THR A 133 0.53 -2.47 1.92
CA THR A 133 1.24 -3.70 1.53
C THR A 133 2.74 -3.45 1.42
N ILE A 134 3.14 -2.38 0.72
CA ILE A 134 4.55 -1.98 0.59
C ILE A 134 5.14 -1.59 1.95
N MET A 135 4.39 -0.83 2.78
CA MET A 135 4.85 -0.47 4.13
C MET A 135 5.08 -1.71 4.98
N TYR A 136 4.15 -2.67 4.97
CA TYR A 136 4.31 -3.93 5.68
C TYR A 136 5.57 -4.66 5.20
N GLY A 137 5.77 -4.73 3.89
CA GLY A 137 6.96 -5.33 3.29
C GLY A 137 8.26 -4.67 3.72
N ASN A 138 8.33 -3.33 3.63
CA ASN A 138 9.51 -2.56 4.05
C ASN A 138 9.83 -2.78 5.53
N ILE A 139 8.82 -2.78 6.41
CA ILE A 139 9.01 -2.95 7.86
C ILE A 139 9.45 -4.38 8.20
N THR A 140 8.90 -5.38 7.50
CA THR A 140 9.12 -6.80 7.87
C THR A 140 10.35 -7.42 7.21
N THR A 141 10.72 -6.97 6.01
CA THR A 141 11.82 -7.55 5.22
C THR A 141 12.99 -6.60 5.02
N GLY A 142 12.78 -5.28 5.22
CA GLY A 142 13.78 -4.25 4.95
C GLY A 142 14.03 -4.00 3.45
N LYS A 143 13.32 -4.69 2.55
CA LYS A 143 13.52 -4.60 1.10
C LYS A 143 12.60 -3.56 0.47
N ALA A 144 13.10 -2.88 -0.55
CA ALA A 144 12.33 -1.94 -1.35
C ALA A 144 11.35 -2.67 -2.27
N ALA A 145 10.24 -2.02 -2.60
CA ALA A 145 9.36 -2.48 -3.68
C ALA A 145 9.90 -1.96 -5.02
N HIS A 146 9.96 -2.81 -6.03
CA HIS A 146 10.37 -2.44 -7.37
C HIS A 146 9.14 -2.27 -8.26
N VAL A 147 9.00 -1.10 -8.89
CA VAL A 147 7.84 -0.76 -9.71
C VAL A 147 8.29 -0.42 -11.11
N LYS A 148 7.56 -0.92 -12.11
CA LYS A 148 7.66 -0.49 -13.50
C LYS A 148 6.30 -0.05 -13.99
N SER A 149 6.27 0.95 -14.86
CA SER A 149 5.04 1.47 -15.42
C SER A 149 5.31 2.11 -16.77
N MET A 150 4.39 1.91 -17.70
CA MET A 150 4.40 2.54 -19.01
C MET A 150 2.97 2.96 -19.35
N ILE A 151 2.82 4.20 -19.82
CA ILE A 151 1.57 4.68 -20.41
C ILE A 151 1.72 4.67 -21.93
N GLU A 152 0.60 4.54 -22.63
CA GLU A 152 0.59 4.51 -24.10
C GLU A 152 1.27 5.76 -24.67
N GLY A 153 2.23 5.56 -25.57
CA GLY A 153 2.98 6.64 -26.24
C GLY A 153 4.09 7.29 -25.42
N ASP A 154 4.41 6.81 -24.22
CA ASP A 154 5.54 7.27 -23.40
C ASP A 154 6.62 6.18 -23.23
N VAL A 155 7.76 6.52 -22.62
CA VAL A 155 8.81 5.57 -22.26
C VAL A 155 8.49 4.87 -20.94
N ALA A 156 8.81 3.58 -20.85
CA ALA A 156 8.67 2.85 -19.60
C ALA A 156 9.62 3.41 -18.52
N ARG A 157 9.11 3.51 -17.30
CA ARG A 157 9.84 3.97 -16.11
C ARG A 157 9.88 2.86 -15.09
N GLN A 158 11.02 2.75 -14.42
CA GLN A 158 11.17 1.86 -13.26
C GLN A 158 11.77 2.64 -12.09
N MET A 159 11.43 2.23 -10.88
CA MET A 159 11.97 2.79 -9.65
C MET A 159 11.79 1.83 -8.47
N ASP A 160 12.65 1.97 -7.47
CA ASP A 160 12.52 1.31 -6.19
C ASP A 160 11.95 2.28 -5.14
N ILE A 161 11.02 1.78 -4.33
CA ILE A 161 10.26 2.58 -3.38
C ILE A 161 10.38 1.98 -1.98
N VAL A 162 10.78 2.83 -1.04
CA VAL A 162 10.71 2.59 0.41
C VAL A 162 9.87 3.70 1.03
N ILE A 163 9.02 3.37 1.99
CA ILE A 163 8.22 4.39 2.69
C ILE A 163 8.97 4.91 3.91
N ASP A 164 9.20 6.22 3.98
CA ASP A 164 9.60 6.87 5.21
C ASP A 164 8.42 6.86 6.19
N THR A 165 8.58 6.01 7.20
CA THR A 165 7.62 5.74 8.28
C THR A 165 7.30 6.94 9.16
N LYS A 166 8.22 7.91 9.24
CA LYS A 166 8.05 9.14 10.04
C LYS A 166 7.26 10.20 9.28
N THR A 167 7.57 10.37 7.99
CA THR A 167 7.02 11.46 7.17
C THR A 167 5.86 11.03 6.27
N ASN A 168 5.61 9.72 6.13
CA ASN A 168 4.68 9.14 5.15
C ASN A 168 4.95 9.68 3.74
N ARG A 169 6.23 9.56 3.33
CA ARG A 169 6.69 9.97 2.01
C ARG A 169 7.49 8.84 1.37
N PRO A 170 7.40 8.71 0.04
CA PRO A 170 8.26 7.80 -0.70
C PRO A 170 9.71 8.27 -0.64
N VAL A 171 10.61 7.33 -0.37
CA VAL A 171 12.04 7.43 -0.66
C VAL A 171 12.25 6.62 -1.94
N VAL A 172 12.62 7.32 -3.01
CA VAL A 172 12.77 6.74 -4.36
C VAL A 172 14.25 6.53 -4.67
N SER A 173 14.57 5.37 -5.21
CA SER A 173 15.88 5.05 -5.79
C SER A 173 15.71 4.39 -7.16
N ASN A 174 16.80 4.32 -7.95
CA ASN A 174 16.81 3.65 -9.26
C ASN A 174 15.76 4.15 -10.28
N ASP A 175 15.36 5.42 -10.19
CA ASP A 175 14.43 6.05 -11.14
C ASP A 175 15.10 6.18 -12.52
N THR A 176 14.72 5.28 -13.44
CA THR A 176 15.33 5.16 -14.76
C THR A 176 14.29 4.88 -15.83
N ALA A 177 14.58 5.35 -17.05
CA ALA A 177 13.81 4.99 -18.24
C ALA A 177 14.40 3.74 -18.88
N PHE A 178 13.56 2.88 -19.44
CA PHE A 178 13.98 1.67 -20.13
C PHE A 178 13.02 1.32 -21.28
N ILE A 179 13.43 0.38 -22.14
CA ILE A 179 12.56 -0.16 -23.20
C ILE A 179 11.88 -1.42 -22.64
N TRP A 180 10.56 -1.39 -22.55
CA TRP A 180 9.77 -2.54 -22.13
C TRP A 180 9.33 -3.34 -23.36
N GLU A 181 10.14 -4.31 -23.75
CA GLU A 181 9.90 -5.08 -24.98
C GLU A 181 8.53 -5.80 -24.95
N GLY A 182 7.76 -5.65 -26.04
CA GLY A 182 6.46 -6.30 -26.19
C GLY A 182 5.34 -5.70 -25.33
N LYS A 183 5.54 -4.50 -24.75
CA LYS A 183 4.55 -3.79 -23.95
C LYS A 183 4.34 -2.37 -24.47
N GLU A 184 3.08 -1.96 -24.55
CA GLU A 184 2.68 -0.59 -24.93
C GLU A 184 2.20 0.22 -23.73
N HIS A 185 1.60 -0.47 -22.75
CA HIS A 185 1.15 0.08 -21.48
C HIS A 185 1.08 -1.03 -20.43
N GLY A 186 1.06 -0.66 -19.16
CA GLY A 186 0.89 -1.58 -18.05
C GLY A 186 1.62 -1.16 -16.79
N THR A 187 1.33 -1.87 -15.70
CA THR A 187 1.99 -1.70 -14.41
C THR A 187 2.59 -3.02 -13.96
N TYR A 188 3.79 -2.97 -13.43
CA TYR A 188 4.48 -4.08 -12.77
C TYR A 188 4.85 -3.64 -11.37
N ILE A 189 4.55 -4.47 -10.38
CA ILE A 189 5.00 -4.29 -9.02
C ILE A 189 5.61 -5.58 -8.49
N GLU A 190 6.76 -5.43 -7.86
CA GLU A 190 7.44 -6.47 -7.12
C GLU A 190 7.68 -5.99 -5.69
N TYR A 191 7.32 -6.82 -4.72
CA TYR A 191 7.48 -6.50 -3.31
C TYR A 191 7.70 -7.75 -2.48
N TYR A 192 8.15 -7.55 -1.24
CA TYR A 192 8.57 -8.60 -0.33
C TYR A 192 7.70 -8.56 0.92
N ILE A 193 7.27 -9.71 1.42
CA ILE A 193 6.41 -9.81 2.61
C ILE A 193 6.88 -10.96 3.49
N ALA A 194 7.01 -10.70 4.79
CA ALA A 194 7.03 -11.76 5.78
C ALA A 194 5.62 -12.34 5.92
N GLY A 195 5.41 -13.56 5.45
CA GLY A 195 4.10 -14.18 5.29
C GLY A 195 4.09 -15.67 5.59
N LYS A 196 2.95 -16.30 5.34
CA LYS A 196 2.85 -17.77 5.34
C LYS A 196 1.95 -18.19 4.20
N TYR A 197 2.50 -18.91 3.23
CA TYR A 197 1.68 -19.47 2.16
C TYR A 197 0.82 -20.62 2.70
N MET A 198 -0.50 -20.51 2.52
CA MET A 198 -1.48 -21.50 2.98
C MET A 198 -2.22 -22.12 1.80
N ASN A 199 -2.55 -23.41 1.95
CA ASN A 199 -3.44 -24.12 1.04
C ASN A 199 -4.87 -24.20 1.63
N GLY A 200 -5.87 -24.39 0.77
CA GLY A 200 -7.27 -24.56 1.16
C GLY A 200 -8.15 -23.34 0.89
N LYS A 201 -9.33 -23.26 1.53
CA LYS A 201 -10.39 -22.28 1.21
C LYS A 201 -9.99 -20.80 1.37
N GLN A 202 -9.01 -20.50 2.22
CA GLN A 202 -8.50 -19.15 2.47
C GLN A 202 -7.15 -18.90 1.77
N SER A 203 -6.78 -19.74 0.81
CA SER A 203 -5.54 -19.59 0.06
C SER A 203 -5.62 -18.49 -1.00
N VAL A 204 -4.46 -18.02 -1.43
CA VAL A 204 -4.33 -17.14 -2.60
C VAL A 204 -4.96 -17.77 -3.83
N TYR A 205 -4.72 -19.06 -4.05
CA TYR A 205 -5.28 -19.80 -5.18
C TYR A 205 -6.82 -19.72 -5.22
N GLU A 206 -7.48 -20.01 -4.10
CA GLU A 206 -8.94 -19.96 -4.03
C GLU A 206 -9.47 -18.53 -4.18
N TYR A 207 -8.76 -17.53 -3.66
CA TYR A 207 -9.11 -16.13 -3.90
C TYR A 207 -9.05 -15.79 -5.39
N LEU A 208 -7.93 -16.05 -6.07
CA LEU A 208 -7.76 -15.73 -7.50
C LEU A 208 -8.79 -16.46 -8.37
N LYS A 209 -9.05 -17.74 -8.07
CA LYS A 209 -10.08 -18.52 -8.76
C LYS A 209 -11.47 -17.90 -8.58
N ASN A 210 -11.85 -17.52 -7.37
CA ASN A 210 -13.14 -16.88 -7.12
C ASN A 210 -13.23 -15.50 -7.79
N THR A 211 -12.12 -14.75 -7.82
CA THR A 211 -12.02 -13.46 -8.51
C THR A 211 -12.23 -13.62 -10.01
N ALA A 212 -11.67 -14.67 -10.64
CA ALA A 212 -11.89 -14.95 -12.06
C ALA A 212 -13.35 -15.37 -12.35
N ILE A 213 -13.98 -16.13 -11.46
CA ILE A 213 -15.41 -16.52 -11.62
C ILE A 213 -16.32 -15.29 -11.67
N VAL A 214 -16.06 -14.28 -10.83
CA VAL A 214 -16.88 -13.05 -10.80
C VAL A 214 -16.46 -12.04 -11.89
N ASN A 215 -15.30 -12.20 -12.51
CA ASN A 215 -14.78 -11.38 -13.59
C ASN A 215 -14.48 -12.23 -14.84
N PRO A 216 -15.50 -12.77 -15.53
CA PRO A 216 -15.30 -13.71 -16.64
C PRO A 216 -14.63 -13.09 -17.88
N HIS A 217 -14.44 -11.77 -17.88
CA HIS A 217 -13.76 -11.01 -18.93
C HIS A 217 -12.27 -10.79 -18.63
N ALA A 218 -11.82 -11.11 -17.41
CA ALA A 218 -10.43 -11.01 -16.99
C ALA A 218 -9.73 -12.37 -17.14
N ARG A 219 -8.46 -12.33 -17.54
CA ARG A 219 -7.55 -13.47 -17.52
C ARG A 219 -6.58 -13.29 -16.37
N ILE A 220 -6.45 -14.31 -15.52
CA ILE A 220 -5.50 -14.29 -14.40
C ILE A 220 -4.54 -15.47 -14.53
N THR A 221 -3.26 -15.17 -14.72
CA THR A 221 -2.19 -16.17 -14.69
C THR A 221 -1.52 -16.15 -13.31
N PHE A 222 -1.54 -17.28 -12.61
CA PHE A 222 -0.97 -17.41 -11.27
C PHE A 222 0.16 -18.44 -11.24
N VAL A 223 1.33 -18.05 -10.72
CA VAL A 223 2.45 -18.95 -10.43
C VAL A 223 2.62 -19.07 -8.91
N ASP A 224 2.40 -20.27 -8.37
CA ASP A 224 2.53 -20.53 -6.94
C ASP A 224 4.00 -20.67 -6.49
N PRO A 225 4.28 -20.71 -5.17
CA PRO A 225 5.65 -20.85 -4.66
C PRO A 225 6.35 -22.16 -5.03
N LYS A 226 5.62 -23.15 -5.55
CA LYS A 226 6.18 -24.41 -6.04
C LYS A 226 6.45 -24.38 -7.55
N GLY A 227 6.16 -23.26 -8.22
CA GLY A 227 6.29 -23.08 -9.66
C GLY A 227 5.12 -23.64 -10.47
N ASN A 228 4.02 -24.05 -9.83
CA ASN A 228 2.84 -24.48 -10.57
C ASN A 228 2.16 -23.26 -11.19
N THR A 229 1.84 -23.35 -12.48
CA THR A 229 1.12 -22.31 -13.21
C THR A 229 -0.35 -22.67 -13.35
N PHE A 230 -1.21 -21.72 -13.02
CA PHE A 230 -2.66 -21.78 -13.17
C PHE A 230 -3.12 -20.61 -14.03
N VAL A 231 -4.09 -20.85 -14.89
CA VAL A 231 -4.74 -19.81 -15.67
C VAL A 231 -6.23 -19.91 -15.41
N PHE A 232 -6.82 -18.80 -15.01
CA PHE A 232 -8.25 -18.64 -14.76
C PHE A 232 -8.87 -17.73 -15.80
#